data_AF-A0A841PRT3-F1
#
_entry.id   AF-A0A841PRT3-F1
#
_cell.length_a   1.000
_cell.length_b   1.000
_cell.length_c   1.000
_cell.angle_alpha   90.00
_cell.angle_beta   90.00
_cell.angle_gamma   90.00
#
_symmetry.space_group_name_H-M   'P 1'
#
loop_
_entity.id
_entity.type
_entity.pdbx_description
1 polymer ?
#
loop_
_entity_poly.entity_id
_entity_poly.type
_entity_poly.pdbx_seq_one_letter_code
_entity_poly.pdbx_strand_id
1 'polypeptide(L)'
;MKKVYTLFLMLLFLLISGCAAFENQGGGTAQSQEYEDTKEMVIDVLKTEDGQAALEDILTDEEFQESVLMDQDFVQETVQNTLTSDEGQQYFQEIMQQPDFQKNIADSMQQENEDILKRLMKDPEYQDMMMGIMQDPKMQQANLQLFSSSTYREEMQTAIEEAFDNPSFQSKLSDLIEQQQQEGGGSQEDSGNQEDSESGDQQGGQENAGGGNGGP
;
A
#
# COMPACT_ATOMS: atom_id res chain seq x y z
N MET A 1 27.77 94.85 -36.63
CA MET A 1 27.35 93.87 -35.61
C MET A 1 25.84 93.58 -35.67
N LYS A 2 24.93 94.54 -35.46
CA LYS A 2 23.47 94.29 -35.45
C LYS A 2 22.89 93.79 -36.79
N LYS A 3 23.32 94.35 -37.93
CA LYS A 3 22.83 93.96 -39.27
C LYS A 3 23.26 92.57 -39.74
N VAL A 4 24.38 92.05 -39.21
CA VAL A 4 24.88 90.70 -39.53
C VAL A 4 24.08 89.64 -38.76
N TYR A 5 23.69 89.96 -37.52
CA TYR A 5 22.85 89.09 -36.69
C TYR A 5 21.43 88.96 -37.25
N THR A 6 20.86 90.03 -37.81
CA THR A 6 19.54 90.00 -38.45
C THR A 6 19.53 89.14 -39.71
N LEU A 7 20.63 89.15 -40.48
CA LEU A 7 20.78 88.37 -41.71
C LEU A 7 21.00 86.87 -41.42
N PHE A 8 21.72 86.56 -40.33
CA PHE A 8 21.91 85.19 -39.85
C PHE A 8 20.63 84.57 -39.26
N LEU A 9 19.81 85.37 -38.56
CA LEU A 9 18.53 84.93 -38.01
C LEU A 9 17.46 84.68 -39.10
N MET A 10 17.51 85.43 -40.19
CA MET A 10 16.63 85.23 -41.36
C MET A 10 17.00 83.98 -42.17
N LEU A 11 18.29 83.64 -42.24
CA LEU A 11 18.78 82.42 -42.89
C LEU A 11 18.41 81.15 -42.09
N LEU A 12 18.41 81.23 -40.76
CA LEU A 12 18.01 80.13 -39.87
C LEU A 12 16.51 79.80 -40.02
N PHE A 13 15.66 80.81 -40.21
CA PHE A 13 14.22 80.63 -40.45
C PHE A 13 13.91 79.97 -41.81
N LEU A 14 14.78 80.18 -42.81
CA LEU A 14 14.60 79.64 -44.15
C LEU A 14 15.00 78.14 -44.24
N LEU A 15 15.92 77.67 -43.38
CA LEU A 15 16.30 76.26 -43.29
C LEU A 15 15.25 75.39 -42.57
N ILE A 16 14.46 75.96 -41.64
CA ILE A 16 13.41 75.22 -40.92
C ILE A 16 12.14 75.05 -41.80
N SER A 17 11.95 75.94 -42.78
CA SER A 17 10.82 75.86 -43.73
C SER A 17 11.08 74.88 -44.90
N GLY A 18 12.29 74.31 -44.99
CA GLY A 18 12.70 73.39 -46.06
C GLY A 18 12.36 71.92 -45.84
N CYS A 19 11.88 71.53 -44.66
CA CYS A 19 11.46 70.15 -44.38
C CYS A 19 9.98 69.88 -44.72
N ALA A 20 9.28 70.84 -45.33
CA ALA A 20 7.87 70.71 -45.73
C ALA A 20 7.67 70.23 -47.18
N ALA A 21 8.73 69.79 -47.87
CA ALA A 21 8.64 69.23 -49.23
C ALA A 21 8.70 67.69 -49.28
N PHE A 22 8.66 67.01 -48.13
CA PHE A 22 8.45 65.56 -48.05
C PHE A 22 7.25 65.19 -47.17
N GLU A 23 6.34 66.14 -46.93
CA GLU A 23 5.11 65.93 -46.17
C GLU A 23 3.91 66.14 -47.09
N ASN A 24 3.88 65.38 -48.18
CA ASN A 24 2.64 65.04 -48.86
C ASN A 24 2.25 63.63 -48.39
N GLN A 25 1.65 63.54 -47.21
CA GLN A 25 0.43 62.74 -46.92
C GLN A 25 0.10 62.74 -45.40
N GLY A 26 -0.88 63.58 -45.00
CA GLY A 26 -1.76 63.46 -43.80
C GLY A 26 -1.09 63.56 -42.41
N GLY A 27 -1.47 64.41 -41.45
CA GLY A 27 -2.79 64.91 -41.07
C GLY A 27 -3.21 64.29 -39.71
N GLY A 28 -3.07 65.04 -38.61
CA GLY A 28 -3.22 64.62 -37.19
C GLY A 28 -4.59 64.15 -36.69
N THR A 29 -5.36 63.44 -37.51
CA THR A 29 -6.48 62.56 -37.13
C THR A 29 -6.27 61.12 -37.66
N ALA A 30 -5.18 60.87 -38.40
CA ALA A 30 -4.83 59.58 -38.97
C ALA A 30 -4.13 58.63 -37.99
N GLN A 31 -3.44 59.13 -36.95
CA GLN A 31 -2.59 58.27 -36.09
C GLN A 31 -3.38 57.29 -35.20
N SER A 32 -4.64 57.61 -34.87
CA SER A 32 -5.53 56.72 -34.09
C SER A 32 -6.25 55.72 -34.99
N GLN A 33 -6.67 56.15 -36.19
CA GLN A 33 -7.28 55.31 -37.21
C GLN A 33 -6.26 54.32 -37.78
N GLU A 34 -5.03 54.79 -38.09
CA GLU A 34 -3.91 53.94 -38.52
C GLU A 34 -3.49 52.96 -37.43
N TYR A 35 -3.63 53.30 -36.14
CA TYR A 35 -3.37 52.35 -35.06
C TYR A 35 -4.46 51.27 -34.98
N GLU A 36 -5.73 51.62 -35.15
CA GLU A 36 -6.84 50.65 -35.23
C GLU A 36 -6.73 49.78 -36.49
N ASP A 37 -6.44 50.37 -37.65
CA ASP A 37 -6.25 49.68 -38.92
C ASP A 37 -4.98 48.80 -38.90
N THR A 38 -3.88 49.25 -38.28
CA THR A 38 -2.67 48.44 -38.10
C THR A 38 -2.92 47.31 -37.10
N LYS A 39 -3.72 47.54 -36.05
CA LYS A 39 -4.11 46.51 -35.09
C LYS A 39 -4.98 45.44 -35.75
N GLU A 40 -5.94 45.84 -36.58
CA GLU A 40 -6.78 44.91 -37.34
C GLU A 40 -5.94 44.13 -38.35
N MET A 41 -5.01 44.79 -39.05
CA MET A 41 -4.05 44.14 -39.94
C MET A 41 -3.17 43.13 -39.19
N VAL A 42 -2.65 43.46 -38.00
CA VAL A 42 -1.83 42.51 -37.19
C VAL A 42 -2.67 41.33 -36.71
N ILE A 43 -3.91 41.57 -36.29
CA ILE A 43 -4.84 40.49 -35.89
C ILE A 43 -5.14 39.58 -37.08
N ASP A 44 -5.31 40.13 -38.28
CA ASP A 44 -5.58 39.36 -39.48
C ASP A 44 -4.34 38.59 -39.96
N VAL A 45 -3.13 39.15 -39.84
CA VAL A 45 -1.87 38.42 -40.07
C VAL A 45 -1.72 37.26 -39.10
N LEU A 46 -2.03 37.45 -37.81
CA LEU A 46 -1.99 36.38 -36.81
C LEU A 46 -3.04 35.29 -37.06
N LYS A 47 -4.20 35.65 -37.64
CA LYS A 47 -5.26 34.70 -38.01
C LYS A 47 -5.04 33.99 -39.34
N THR A 48 -4.17 34.53 -40.20
CA THR A 48 -3.84 33.94 -41.50
C THR A 48 -3.11 32.61 -41.31
N GLU A 49 -3.21 31.71 -42.29
CA GLU A 49 -2.54 30.39 -42.27
C GLU A 49 -1.03 30.51 -42.01
N ASP A 50 -0.37 31.51 -42.62
CA ASP A 50 1.05 31.81 -42.40
C ASP A 50 1.36 32.24 -40.95
N GLY A 51 0.44 33.00 -40.31
CA GLY A 51 0.59 33.43 -38.92
C GLY A 51 0.39 32.29 -37.93
N GLN A 52 -0.57 31.40 -38.20
CA GLN A 52 -0.79 30.18 -37.42
C GLN A 52 0.39 29.21 -37.56
N ALA A 53 0.90 29.02 -38.78
CA ALA A 53 2.08 28.18 -39.04
C ALA A 53 3.33 28.72 -38.34
N ALA A 54 3.57 30.04 -38.40
CA ALA A 54 4.69 30.65 -37.69
C ALA A 54 4.58 30.53 -36.16
N LEU A 55 3.35 30.60 -35.62
CA LEU A 55 3.11 30.37 -34.18
C LEU A 55 3.29 28.90 -33.82
N GLU A 56 2.87 27.96 -34.67
CA GLU A 56 3.08 26.52 -34.48
C GLU A 56 4.59 26.16 -34.49
N ASP A 57 5.35 26.77 -35.40
CA ASP A 57 6.81 26.60 -35.47
C ASP A 57 7.49 27.12 -34.20
N ILE A 58 7.08 28.28 -33.69
CA ILE A 58 7.61 28.85 -32.43
C ILE A 58 7.17 28.02 -31.21
N LEU A 59 5.92 27.53 -31.19
CA LEU A 59 5.42 26.67 -30.12
C LEU A 59 6.06 25.27 -30.15
N THR A 60 6.63 24.84 -31.27
CA THR A 60 7.36 23.58 -31.38
C THR A 60 8.84 23.74 -30.99
N ASP A 61 9.33 24.96 -30.85
CA ASP A 61 10.67 25.25 -30.34
C ASP A 61 10.76 24.88 -28.85
N GLU A 62 11.70 23.99 -28.51
CA GLU A 62 11.91 23.48 -27.15
C GLU A 62 12.25 24.62 -26.16
N GLU A 63 13.00 25.64 -26.58
CA GLU A 63 13.41 26.76 -25.73
C GLU A 63 12.20 27.66 -25.39
N PHE A 64 11.27 27.79 -26.33
CA PHE A 64 10.03 28.53 -26.13
C PHE A 64 9.02 27.73 -25.30
N GLN A 65 8.88 26.43 -25.55
CA GLN A 65 8.03 25.54 -24.74
C GLN A 65 8.46 25.53 -23.28
N GLU A 66 9.76 25.42 -22.99
CA GLU A 66 10.27 25.45 -21.62
C GLU A 66 9.92 26.79 -20.95
N SER A 67 10.13 27.92 -21.64
CA SER A 67 9.82 29.25 -21.10
C SER A 67 8.32 29.45 -20.79
N VAL A 68 7.44 28.91 -21.64
CA VAL A 68 5.97 29.03 -21.49
C VAL A 68 5.41 28.02 -20.47
N LEU A 69 5.94 26.80 -20.44
CA LEU A 69 5.50 25.73 -19.53
C LEU A 69 6.03 25.91 -18.11
N MET A 70 7.02 26.77 -17.88
CA MET A 70 7.58 27.02 -16.53
C MET A 70 6.76 28.01 -15.69
N ASP A 71 5.51 28.31 -16.05
CA ASP A 71 4.58 28.96 -15.13
C ASP A 71 4.22 27.98 -13.99
N GLN A 72 5.03 28.05 -12.92
CA GLN A 72 5.03 27.13 -11.78
C GLN A 72 3.64 27.02 -11.13
N ASP A 73 2.89 28.12 -11.06
CA ASP A 73 1.59 28.15 -10.39
C ASP A 73 0.55 27.37 -11.21
N PHE A 74 0.53 27.57 -12.54
CA PHE A 74 -0.36 26.85 -13.44
C PHE A 74 -0.03 25.34 -13.51
N VAL A 75 1.26 24.99 -13.57
CA VAL A 75 1.70 23.59 -13.57
C VAL A 75 1.36 22.92 -12.24
N GLN A 76 1.64 23.57 -11.12
CA GLN A 76 1.36 23.01 -9.79
C GLN A 76 -0.14 22.79 -9.60
N GLU A 77 -0.97 23.78 -9.94
CA GLU A 77 -2.43 23.66 -9.82
C GLU A 77 -2.97 22.56 -10.76
N THR A 78 -2.46 22.50 -11.99
CA THR A 78 -2.89 21.47 -12.96
C THR A 78 -2.49 20.08 -12.50
N VAL A 79 -1.26 19.89 -12.01
CA VAL A 79 -0.79 18.61 -11.47
C VAL A 79 -1.60 18.22 -10.23
N GLN A 80 -1.82 19.15 -9.30
CA GLN A 80 -2.62 18.89 -8.11
C GLN A 80 -4.05 18.50 -8.47
N ASN A 81 -4.70 19.26 -9.34
CA ASN A 81 -6.08 18.99 -9.77
C ASN A 81 -6.17 17.67 -10.55
N THR A 82 -5.20 17.38 -11.42
CA THR A 82 -5.16 16.12 -12.18
C THR A 82 -4.91 14.91 -11.28
N LEU A 83 -4.05 15.02 -10.27
CA LEU A 83 -3.77 13.92 -9.34
C LEU A 83 -4.89 13.71 -8.30
N THR A 84 -5.60 14.77 -7.93
CA THR A 84 -6.68 14.71 -6.92
C THR A 84 -8.06 14.50 -7.52
N SER A 85 -8.24 14.69 -8.83
CA SER A 85 -9.50 14.41 -9.51
C SER A 85 -9.87 12.93 -9.45
N ASP A 86 -11.16 12.64 -9.58
CA ASP A 86 -11.66 11.27 -9.63
C ASP A 86 -11.07 10.48 -10.81
N GLU A 87 -10.85 11.16 -11.94
CA GLU A 87 -10.20 10.61 -13.14
C GLU A 87 -8.75 10.24 -12.87
N GLY A 88 -7.99 11.10 -12.17
CA GLY A 88 -6.64 10.82 -11.72
C GLY A 88 -6.57 9.63 -10.77
N GLN A 89 -7.49 9.57 -9.79
CA GLN A 89 -7.57 8.44 -8.87
C GLN A 89 -7.88 7.12 -9.60
N GLN A 90 -8.80 7.13 -10.56
CA GLN A 90 -9.10 5.94 -11.39
C GLN A 90 -7.89 5.52 -12.22
N TYR A 91 -7.22 6.47 -12.88
CA TYR A 91 -6.02 6.20 -13.66
C TYR A 91 -4.88 5.61 -12.80
N PHE A 92 -4.66 6.17 -11.60
CA PHE A 92 -3.70 5.61 -10.66
C PHE A 92 -4.09 4.22 -10.17
N GLN A 93 -5.38 3.95 -9.93
CA GLN A 93 -5.86 2.61 -9.59
C GLN A 93 -5.61 1.60 -10.71
N GLU A 94 -5.80 2.00 -11.98
CA GLU A 94 -5.51 1.16 -13.14
C GLU A 94 -4.02 0.90 -13.29
N ILE A 95 -3.17 1.92 -13.16
CA ILE A 95 -1.71 1.75 -13.22
C ILE A 95 -1.20 0.89 -12.05
N MET A 96 -1.72 1.09 -10.85
CA MET A 96 -1.38 0.26 -9.69
C MET A 96 -1.75 -1.22 -9.88
N GLN A 97 -2.66 -1.53 -10.80
CA GLN A 97 -3.01 -2.91 -11.15
C GLN A 97 -2.07 -3.51 -12.20
N GLN A 98 -1.25 -2.70 -12.87
CA GLN A 98 -0.32 -3.19 -13.88
C GLN A 98 0.87 -3.92 -13.21
N PRO A 99 1.25 -5.12 -13.71
CA PRO A 99 2.25 -5.96 -13.07
C PRO A 99 3.64 -5.32 -13.00
N ASP A 100 4.04 -4.58 -14.05
CA ASP A 100 5.34 -3.91 -14.07
C ASP A 100 5.41 -2.77 -13.04
N PHE A 101 4.32 -2.01 -12.90
CA PHE A 101 4.22 -0.96 -11.89
C PHE A 101 4.20 -1.56 -10.48
N GLN A 102 3.40 -2.61 -10.25
CA GLN A 102 3.37 -3.32 -8.97
C GLN A 102 4.74 -3.84 -8.57
N LYS A 103 5.47 -4.45 -9.49
CA LYS A 103 6.81 -4.96 -9.23
C LYS A 103 7.77 -3.83 -8.83
N ASN A 104 7.81 -2.75 -9.60
CA ASN A 104 8.70 -1.62 -9.29
C ASN A 104 8.34 -0.95 -7.96
N ILE A 105 7.05 -0.80 -7.64
CA ILE A 105 6.61 -0.28 -6.34
C ILE A 105 6.95 -1.26 -5.22
N ALA A 106 6.71 -2.55 -5.39
CA ALA A 106 7.07 -3.57 -4.40
C ALA A 106 8.58 -3.60 -4.14
N ASP A 107 9.41 -3.58 -5.19
CA ASP A 107 10.86 -3.59 -5.11
C ASP A 107 11.39 -2.31 -4.42
N SER A 108 10.85 -1.14 -4.77
CA SER A 108 11.24 0.13 -4.14
C SER A 108 10.77 0.28 -2.69
N MET A 109 9.62 -0.29 -2.34
CA MET A 109 9.08 -0.27 -0.98
C MET A 109 9.59 -1.43 -0.12
N GLN A 110 10.26 -2.43 -0.71
CA GLN A 110 10.63 -3.67 -0.02
C GLN A 110 11.42 -3.40 1.26
N GLN A 111 12.46 -2.58 1.18
CA GLN A 111 13.35 -2.31 2.30
C GLN A 111 12.62 -1.58 3.44
N GLU A 112 11.89 -0.51 3.12
CA GLU A 112 11.13 0.25 4.11
C GLU A 112 10.00 -0.58 4.72
N ASN A 113 9.34 -1.41 3.92
CA ASN A 113 8.29 -2.30 4.40
C ASN A 113 8.86 -3.39 5.33
N GLU A 114 10.04 -3.93 5.02
CA GLU A 114 10.75 -4.86 5.89
C GLU A 114 11.12 -4.21 7.23
N ASP A 115 11.61 -2.97 7.21
CA ASP A 115 11.97 -2.23 8.41
C ASP A 115 10.75 -1.85 9.26
N ILE A 116 9.63 -1.49 8.61
CA ILE A 116 8.33 -1.29 9.27
C ILE A 116 7.90 -2.60 9.92
N LEU A 117 7.90 -3.73 9.21
CA LEU A 117 7.52 -5.03 9.75
C LEU A 117 8.40 -5.44 10.94
N LYS A 118 9.72 -5.25 10.85
CA LYS A 118 10.65 -5.51 11.96
C LYS A 118 10.37 -4.63 13.18
N ARG A 119 10.00 -3.37 12.96
CA ARG A 119 9.63 -2.44 14.05
C ARG A 119 8.30 -2.85 14.66
N LEU A 120 7.33 -3.19 13.82
CA LEU A 120 5.99 -3.60 14.21
C LEU A 120 6.02 -4.92 15.00
N MET A 121 6.89 -5.87 14.65
CA MET A 121 7.12 -7.08 15.46
C MET A 121 7.60 -6.81 16.89
N LYS A 122 8.18 -5.64 17.16
CA LYS A 122 8.62 -5.23 18.51
C LYS A 122 7.56 -4.39 19.23
N ASP A 123 6.49 -4.03 18.53
CA ASP A 123 5.40 -3.25 19.09
C ASP A 123 4.40 -4.17 19.84
N PRO A 124 3.98 -3.80 21.06
CA PRO A 124 3.07 -4.62 21.86
C PRO A 124 1.70 -4.84 21.21
N GLU A 125 1.14 -3.84 20.51
CA GLU A 125 -0.18 -3.99 19.89
C GLU A 125 -0.14 -5.00 18.74
N TYR A 126 0.94 -4.97 17.95
CA TYR A 126 1.14 -5.95 16.89
C TYR A 126 1.48 -7.34 17.41
N GLN A 127 2.21 -7.43 18.53
CA GLN A 127 2.42 -8.71 19.21
C GLN A 127 1.11 -9.30 19.71
N ASP A 128 0.21 -8.50 20.26
CA ASP A 128 -1.12 -8.95 20.67
C ASP A 128 -1.94 -9.46 19.50
N MET A 129 -1.93 -8.73 18.37
CA MET A 129 -2.56 -9.21 17.13
C MET A 129 -1.95 -10.53 16.65
N MET A 130 -0.63 -10.66 16.70
CA MET A 130 0.07 -11.90 16.33
C MET A 130 -0.25 -13.06 17.27
N MET A 131 -0.37 -12.80 18.58
CA MET A 131 -0.82 -13.79 19.55
C MET A 131 -2.26 -14.24 19.27
N GLY A 132 -3.13 -13.32 18.87
CA GLY A 132 -4.49 -13.66 18.40
C GLY A 132 -4.47 -14.62 17.20
N ILE A 133 -3.56 -14.39 16.23
CA ILE A 133 -3.39 -15.29 15.08
C ILE A 133 -2.86 -16.67 15.52
N MET A 134 -1.91 -16.72 16.46
CA MET A 134 -1.37 -17.99 16.98
C MET A 134 -2.42 -18.80 17.76
N GLN A 135 -3.43 -18.15 18.34
CA GLN A 135 -4.53 -18.80 19.02
C GLN A 135 -5.60 -19.36 18.08
N ASP A 136 -5.50 -19.13 16.76
CA ASP A 136 -6.44 -19.68 15.79
C ASP A 136 -6.46 -21.23 15.85
N PRO A 137 -7.64 -21.88 15.77
CA PRO A 137 -7.76 -23.33 15.83
C PRO A 137 -6.87 -24.10 14.84
N LYS A 138 -6.57 -23.55 13.66
CA LYS A 138 -5.66 -24.19 12.69
C LYS A 138 -4.22 -24.18 13.19
N MET A 139 -3.79 -23.09 13.80
CA MET A 139 -2.46 -22.98 14.41
C MET A 139 -2.35 -23.88 15.63
N GLN A 140 -3.41 -24.00 16.43
CA GLN A 140 -3.48 -24.96 17.53
C GLN A 140 -3.34 -26.41 17.03
N GLN A 141 -4.02 -26.77 15.94
CA GLN A 141 -3.92 -28.11 15.37
C GLN A 141 -2.51 -28.41 14.83
N ALA A 142 -1.87 -27.45 14.18
CA ALA A 142 -0.47 -27.56 13.75
C ALA A 142 0.48 -27.76 14.95
N ASN A 143 0.28 -26.99 16.03
CA ASN A 143 1.05 -27.14 17.26
C ASN A 143 0.81 -28.50 17.94
N LEU A 144 -0.43 -29.02 17.94
CA LEU A 144 -0.73 -30.36 18.47
C LEU A 144 -0.08 -31.47 17.64
N GLN A 145 0.04 -31.32 16.32
CA GLN A 145 0.80 -32.25 15.49
C GLN A 145 2.30 -32.20 15.83
N LEU A 146 2.85 -31.00 16.08
CA LEU A 146 4.24 -30.85 16.53
C LEU A 146 4.48 -31.52 17.89
N PHE A 147 3.58 -31.35 18.86
CA PHE A 147 3.66 -32.08 20.15
C PHE A 147 3.47 -33.59 20.00
N SER A 148 2.79 -34.04 18.95
CA SER A 148 2.64 -35.47 18.67
C SER A 148 3.82 -36.06 17.90
N SER A 149 4.74 -35.24 17.42
CA SER A 149 5.92 -35.66 16.66
C SER A 149 6.86 -36.54 17.49
N SER A 150 7.62 -37.42 16.84
CA SER A 150 8.56 -38.32 17.52
C SER A 150 9.60 -37.55 18.34
N THR A 151 10.10 -36.44 17.83
CA THR A 151 11.08 -35.58 18.51
C THR A 151 10.52 -35.03 19.82
N TYR A 152 9.28 -34.53 19.82
CA TYR A 152 8.67 -34.04 21.06
C TYR A 152 8.37 -35.17 22.05
N ARG A 153 8.04 -36.37 21.56
CA ARG A 153 7.85 -37.55 22.43
C ARG A 153 9.13 -37.99 23.12
N GLU A 154 10.28 -37.95 22.43
CA GLU A 154 11.59 -38.25 23.01
C GLU A 154 11.92 -37.25 24.13
N GLU A 155 11.83 -35.95 23.86
CA GLU A 155 12.04 -34.91 24.88
C GLU A 155 11.06 -35.03 26.05
N MET A 156 9.79 -35.34 25.77
CA MET A 156 8.79 -35.59 26.81
C MET A 156 9.12 -36.84 27.63
N GLN A 157 9.61 -37.90 27.00
CA GLN A 157 10.02 -39.11 27.70
C GLN A 157 11.21 -38.83 28.63
N THR A 158 12.21 -38.09 28.16
CA THR A 158 13.34 -37.65 29.01
C THR A 158 12.87 -36.78 30.17
N ALA A 159 11.98 -35.81 29.93
CA ALA A 159 11.41 -34.99 31.00
C ALA A 159 10.60 -35.80 32.03
N ILE A 160 9.90 -36.85 31.57
CA ILE A 160 9.18 -37.78 32.45
C ILE A 160 10.17 -38.62 33.27
N GLU A 161 11.22 -39.16 32.64
CA GLU A 161 12.27 -39.91 33.34
C GLU A 161 12.95 -39.06 34.42
N GLU A 162 13.31 -37.82 34.11
CA GLU A 162 13.85 -36.86 35.08
C GLU A 162 12.84 -36.52 36.20
N ALA A 163 11.55 -36.43 35.88
CA ALA A 163 10.52 -36.22 36.88
C ALA A 163 10.37 -37.43 37.82
N PHE A 164 10.51 -38.65 37.31
CA PHE A 164 10.52 -39.88 38.13
C PHE A 164 11.77 -40.01 39.00
N ASP A 165 12.90 -39.48 38.56
CA ASP A 165 14.13 -39.43 39.36
C ASP A 165 14.11 -38.31 40.41
N ASN A 166 13.13 -37.41 40.36
CA ASN A 166 12.97 -36.36 41.35
C ASN A 166 12.53 -36.94 42.71
N PRO A 167 13.30 -36.74 43.80
CA PRO A 167 12.97 -37.26 45.12
C PRO A 167 11.59 -36.85 45.65
N SER A 168 11.11 -35.66 45.28
CA SER A 168 9.78 -35.20 45.67
C SER A 168 8.66 -35.96 44.95
N PHE A 169 8.89 -36.38 43.72
CA PHE A 169 7.93 -37.18 42.96
C PHE A 169 7.93 -38.63 43.46
N GLN A 170 9.11 -39.19 43.72
CA GLN A 170 9.26 -40.52 44.34
C GLN A 170 8.57 -40.59 45.70
N SER A 171 8.78 -39.60 46.57
CA SER A 171 8.10 -39.53 47.87
C SER A 171 6.59 -39.52 47.71
N LYS A 172 6.04 -38.67 46.83
CA LYS A 172 4.59 -38.62 46.58
C LYS A 172 4.06 -39.93 45.99
N LEU A 173 4.81 -40.59 45.13
CA LEU A 173 4.44 -41.88 44.56
C LEU A 173 4.40 -42.97 45.64
N SER A 174 5.41 -42.99 46.52
CA SER A 174 5.44 -43.88 47.69
C SER A 174 4.29 -43.60 48.65
N ASP A 175 4.01 -42.34 48.98
CA ASP A 175 2.89 -41.94 49.83
C ASP A 175 1.53 -42.38 49.24
N LEU A 176 1.37 -42.26 47.91
CA LEU A 176 0.16 -42.67 47.20
C LEU A 176 -0.01 -44.20 47.18
N ILE A 177 1.09 -44.94 47.04
CA ILE A 177 1.10 -46.42 47.09
C ILE A 177 0.76 -46.88 48.51
N GLU A 178 1.33 -46.26 49.54
CA GLU A 178 1.00 -46.56 50.93
C GLU A 178 -0.47 -46.23 51.24
N GLN A 179 -0.99 -45.10 50.75
CA GLN A 179 -2.39 -44.74 50.91
C GLN A 179 -3.32 -45.74 50.21
N GLN A 180 -3.00 -46.17 48.98
CA GLN A 180 -3.78 -47.21 48.29
C GLN A 180 -3.67 -48.59 48.95
N GLN A 181 -2.54 -48.95 49.56
CA GLN A 181 -2.44 -50.17 50.34
C GLN A 181 -3.23 -50.08 51.65
N GLN A 182 -3.34 -48.90 52.25
CA GLN A 182 -4.20 -48.67 53.42
C GLN A 182 -5.68 -48.64 53.06
N GLU A 183 -6.04 -48.11 51.89
CA GLU A 183 -7.43 -48.06 51.39
C GLU A 183 -7.87 -49.36 50.68
N GLY A 184 -6.95 -50.14 50.11
CA GLY A 184 -7.21 -51.37 49.35
C GLY A 184 -6.71 -52.67 50.01
N GLY A 185 -5.96 -52.60 51.12
CA GLY A 185 -5.45 -53.75 51.87
C GLY A 185 -6.48 -54.47 52.76
N GLY A 186 -7.76 -54.13 52.62
CA GLY A 186 -8.87 -54.79 53.29
C GLY A 186 -9.72 -55.63 52.34
N SER A 187 -9.15 -56.62 51.66
CA SER A 187 -9.84 -57.87 51.24
C SER A 187 -8.95 -58.71 50.33
N GLN A 188 -7.96 -59.42 50.88
CA GLN A 188 -7.62 -60.73 50.36
C GLN A 188 -6.89 -61.58 51.41
N GLU A 189 -7.68 -62.35 52.15
CA GLU A 189 -7.44 -63.74 52.59
C GLU A 189 -8.31 -64.06 53.81
N ASP A 190 -9.39 -64.81 53.61
CA ASP A 190 -9.64 -66.12 54.26
C ASP A 190 -11.13 -66.48 54.26
N SER A 191 -11.51 -67.53 53.52
CA SER A 191 -12.40 -68.59 54.01
C SER A 191 -12.65 -69.64 52.92
N GLY A 192 -12.01 -70.79 53.11
CA GLY A 192 -12.75 -72.00 53.45
C GLY A 192 -13.70 -72.61 52.41
N ASN A 193 -13.18 -73.65 51.77
CA ASN A 193 -13.86 -74.81 51.21
C ASN A 193 -15.26 -75.14 51.82
N GLN A 194 -16.30 -75.20 50.98
CA GLN A 194 -17.49 -76.02 51.24
C GLN A 194 -18.09 -76.53 49.91
N GLU A 195 -17.80 -77.80 49.60
CA GLU A 195 -18.66 -78.63 48.75
C GLU A 195 -20.01 -78.79 49.47
N ASP A 196 -21.14 -78.59 48.79
CA ASP A 196 -21.99 -79.68 48.28
C ASP A 196 -23.37 -79.17 47.81
N SER A 197 -23.82 -79.77 46.71
CA SER A 197 -25.21 -80.10 46.35
C SER A 197 -26.25 -79.03 45.93
N GLU A 198 -26.48 -79.08 44.61
CA GLU A 198 -27.76 -79.46 43.96
C GLU A 198 -28.87 -78.43 43.65
N SER A 199 -29.37 -78.58 42.40
CA SER A 199 -30.64 -78.15 41.82
C SER A 199 -30.84 -76.65 41.59
N GLY A 200 -31.31 -76.16 40.45
CA GLY A 200 -31.90 -76.72 39.23
C GLY A 200 -32.34 -75.48 38.43
N ASP A 201 -32.02 -75.39 37.14
CA ASP A 201 -32.97 -75.58 36.04
C ASP A 201 -33.36 -74.24 35.40
N GLN A 202 -33.25 -74.20 34.07
CA GLN A 202 -34.07 -73.43 33.11
C GLN A 202 -34.09 -71.89 33.20
N GLN A 203 -34.14 -71.10 32.13
CA GLN A 203 -34.40 -71.33 30.71
C GLN A 203 -34.17 -70.02 29.93
N GLY A 204 -33.87 -70.13 28.64
CA GLY A 204 -34.14 -69.11 27.61
C GLY A 204 -32.90 -68.28 27.27
N GLY A 205 -32.21 -68.48 26.14
CA GLY A 205 -32.73 -68.54 24.77
C GLY A 205 -32.98 -67.10 24.27
N GLN A 206 -32.61 -66.64 23.08
CA GLN A 206 -32.04 -67.22 21.88
C GLN A 206 -31.77 -66.03 20.92
N GLU A 207 -30.68 -66.11 20.15
CA GLU A 207 -30.41 -65.60 18.79
C GLU A 207 -31.15 -64.36 18.24
N ASN A 208 -30.39 -63.42 17.66
CA ASN A 208 -30.19 -63.24 16.19
C ASN A 208 -29.33 -61.97 15.97
N ALA A 209 -28.15 -62.01 15.36
CA ALA A 209 -27.83 -62.09 13.92
C ALA A 209 -28.48 -61.01 13.02
N GLY A 210 -27.63 -60.32 12.27
CA GLY A 210 -27.96 -59.37 11.20
C GLY A 210 -27.12 -58.09 11.35
N GLY A 211 -26.10 -57.77 10.55
CA GLY A 211 -25.84 -58.16 9.17
C GLY A 211 -26.18 -57.03 8.21
N GLY A 212 -25.23 -56.11 7.98
CA GLY A 212 -24.96 -55.54 6.65
C GLY A 212 -25.59 -54.19 6.24
N ASN A 213 -24.77 -53.47 5.45
CA ASN A 213 -25.01 -52.35 4.54
C ASN A 213 -25.21 -50.94 5.15
N GLY A 214 -24.62 -49.86 4.64
CA GLY A 214 -23.87 -49.64 3.39
C GLY A 214 -24.34 -48.34 2.71
N GLY A 215 -23.44 -47.34 2.63
CA GLY A 215 -23.48 -46.17 1.73
C GLY A 215 -24.64 -45.18 1.90
N PRO A 216 -24.64 -44.04 1.18
CA PRO A 216 -23.68 -43.54 0.19
C PRO A 216 -22.55 -42.66 0.75
#